data_AF-A0A6A7FP22-F1
#
_entry.id   AF-A0A6A7FP22-F1
#
_cell.length_a   1.000
_cell.length_b   1.000
_cell.length_c   1.000
_cell.angle_alpha   90.00
_cell.angle_beta   90.00
_cell.angle_gamma   90.00
#
_symmetry.space_group_name_H-M   'P 1'
#
loop_
_entity.id
_entity.type
_entity.pdbx_description
1 polymer ?
#
loop_
_entity_poly.entity_id
_entity_poly.type
_entity_poly.pdbx_seq_one_letter_code
_entity_poly.pdbx_strand_id
1 'polypeptide(L)'
;MKTTSDWKGLKVTVKLIIQNRQARVEVIPSASSLIIRALKEPPRDRKKVKNIKHNGNLSLDQVIEIARVMRPRSGAVLFSGTVKEILGTAQSVGCTVEGQPPHDIIDGVNDGSVEMPDE
;
A
#
# COMPACT_ATOMS: atom_id res chain seq x y z
N MET A 1 23.47 5.90 -0.05
CA MET A 1 22.07 6.38 0.00
C MET A 1 21.23 5.53 -0.97
N LYS A 2 21.05 4.22 -0.70
CA LYS A 2 20.36 3.29 -1.61
C LYS A 2 18.88 3.09 -1.25
N THR A 3 18.54 3.23 0.03
CA THR A 3 17.22 2.91 0.59
C THR A 3 16.09 3.86 0.17
N THR A 4 16.42 5.06 -0.32
CA THR A 4 15.44 6.10 -0.70
C THR A 4 15.14 6.13 -2.19
N SER A 5 15.93 5.44 -3.02
CA SER A 5 15.76 5.44 -4.49
C SER A 5 14.43 4.82 -4.91
N ASP A 6 14.00 3.77 -4.21
CA ASP A 6 12.74 3.05 -4.46
C ASP A 6 11.49 3.89 -4.15
N TRP A 7 11.64 5.01 -3.44
CA TRP A 7 10.54 5.87 -2.98
C TRP A 7 10.49 7.22 -3.71
N LYS A 8 11.20 7.35 -4.82
CA LYS A 8 11.32 8.59 -5.57
C LYS A 8 9.94 9.03 -6.09
N GLY A 9 9.52 10.24 -5.72
CA GLY A 9 8.22 10.81 -6.11
C GLY A 9 7.09 10.52 -5.12
N LEU A 10 7.33 9.72 -4.06
CA LEU A 10 6.35 9.38 -3.03
C LEU A 10 6.59 10.19 -1.74
N LYS A 11 5.52 10.52 -1.01
CA LYS A 11 5.61 11.00 0.37
C LYS A 11 5.73 9.78 1.27
N VAL A 12 6.89 9.61 1.90
CA VAL A 12 7.14 8.53 2.86
C VAL A 12 7.68 9.12 4.15
N THR A 13 7.24 8.58 5.28
CA THR A 13 7.74 8.99 6.60
C THR A 13 9.04 8.25 6.90
N VAL A 14 9.93 8.91 7.62
CA VAL A 14 11.28 8.39 7.89
C VAL A 14 11.51 8.40 9.39
N LYS A 15 12.00 7.28 9.92
CA LYS A 15 12.47 7.14 11.29
C LYS A 15 13.97 7.34 11.30
N LEU A 16 14.42 8.25 12.15
CA LEU A 16 15.83 8.60 12.29
C LEU A 16 16.30 8.08 13.65
N ILE A 17 17.16 7.07 13.63
CA ILE A 17 17.74 6.47 14.83
C ILE A 17 19.13 7.10 15.01
N ILE A 18 19.29 7.90 16.07
CA ILE A 18 20.55 8.55 16.40
C ILE A 18 21.21 7.76 17.52
N GLN A 19 22.39 7.21 17.27
CA GLN A 19 23.22 6.55 18.28
C GLN A 19 24.65 7.06 18.13
N ASN A 20 25.29 7.45 19.23
CA ASN A 20 26.70 7.91 19.24
C ASN A 20 27.03 8.94 18.13
N ARG A 21 26.12 9.90 17.89
CA ARG A 21 26.21 10.93 16.83
C ARG A 21 26.23 10.39 15.39
N GLN A 22 25.95 9.10 15.19
CA GLN A 22 25.71 8.50 13.89
C GLN A 22 24.20 8.36 13.67
N ALA A 23 23.73 8.88 12.54
CA ALA A 23 22.34 8.81 12.14
C ALA A 23 22.10 7.63 11.20
N ARG A 24 21.25 6.68 11.64
CA ARG A 24 20.70 5.64 10.76
C ARG A 24 19.30 6.05 10.34
N VAL A 25 19.03 5.94 9.03
CA VAL A 25 17.76 6.32 8.43
C VAL A 25 16.99 5.04 8.07
N GLU A 26 15.80 4.88 8.63
CA GLU A 26 14.87 3.79 8.30
C GLU A 26 13.60 4.37 7.70
N VAL A 27 13.17 3.83 6.56
CA VAL A 27 11.96 4.28 5.88
C VAL A 27 10.76 3.52 6.47
N ILE A 28 9.73 4.25 6.90
CA ILE A 28 8.46 3.65 7.35
C ILE A 28 7.46 3.78 6.19
N PRO A 29 7.17 2.69 5.46
CA PRO A 29 6.27 2.77 4.31
C PRO A 29 4.80 2.86 4.77
N SER A 30 4.02 3.75 4.17
CA SER A 30 2.56 3.78 4.35
C SER A 30 1.87 2.82 3.38
N ALA A 31 0.62 2.42 3.69
CA ALA A 31 -0.21 1.60 2.80
C ALA A 31 -0.26 2.17 1.37
N SER A 32 -0.59 3.46 1.27
CA SER A 32 -0.67 4.17 -0.01
C SER A 32 0.66 4.15 -0.77
N SER A 33 1.79 4.25 -0.07
CA SER A 33 3.11 4.20 -0.72
C SER A 33 3.46 2.81 -1.28
N LEU A 34 2.98 1.73 -0.63
CA LEU A 34 3.16 0.36 -1.11
C LEU A 34 2.26 0.08 -2.32
N ILE A 35 1.02 0.55 -2.28
CA ILE A 35 0.05 0.45 -3.39
C ILE A 35 0.57 1.16 -4.64
N ILE A 36 0.99 2.42 -4.52
CA ILE A 36 1.51 3.19 -5.67
C ILE A 36 2.81 2.56 -6.21
N ARG A 37 3.62 1.94 -5.34
CA ARG A 37 4.80 1.19 -5.76
C ARG A 37 4.43 -0.06 -6.58
N ALA A 38 3.41 -0.80 -6.16
CA ALA A 38 2.95 -1.99 -6.89
C ALA A 38 2.37 -1.64 -8.27
N LEU A 39 1.77 -0.45 -8.42
CA LEU A 39 1.29 0.07 -9.70
C LEU A 39 2.40 0.44 -10.69
N LYS A 40 3.67 0.51 -10.24
CA LYS A 40 4.83 0.92 -11.06
C LYS A 40 4.59 2.21 -11.86
N GLU A 41 3.81 3.14 -11.30
CA GLU A 41 3.53 4.39 -12.00
C GLU A 41 4.82 5.19 -12.21
N PRO A 42 4.98 5.86 -13.37
CA PRO A 42 6.16 6.65 -13.64
C PRO A 42 6.33 7.76 -12.59
N PRO A 43 7.57 8.10 -12.22
CA PRO A 43 7.85 9.10 -11.17
C PRO A 43 7.21 10.43 -11.54
N ARG A 44 6.23 10.85 -10.73
CA ARG A 44 5.38 12.01 -11.03
C ARG A 44 6.08 13.33 -10.72
N ASP A 45 5.91 14.30 -11.63
CA ASP A 45 6.39 15.66 -11.46
C ASP A 45 5.36 16.49 -10.68
N ARG A 46 5.62 16.65 -9.37
CA ARG A 46 4.65 17.19 -8.39
C ARG A 46 4.36 18.69 -8.56
N LYS A 47 5.14 19.40 -9.36
CA LYS A 47 4.98 20.85 -9.56
C LYS A 47 3.89 21.19 -10.58
N LYS A 48 3.64 20.31 -11.56
CA LYS A 48 2.73 20.61 -12.68
C LYS A 48 1.29 20.16 -12.45
N VAL A 49 1.07 19.03 -11.78
CA VAL A 49 -0.27 18.46 -11.64
C VAL A 49 -0.53 17.98 -10.21
N LYS A 50 -1.51 18.61 -9.55
CA LYS A 50 -1.99 18.25 -8.21
C LYS A 50 -3.15 17.26 -8.34
N ASN A 51 -3.28 16.31 -7.41
CA ASN A 51 -4.44 15.42 -7.25
C ASN A 51 -4.84 14.57 -8.48
N ILE A 52 -3.89 14.08 -9.31
CA ILE A 52 -4.28 13.11 -10.37
C ILE A 52 -4.71 11.81 -9.69
N LYS A 53 -5.92 11.36 -10.01
CA LYS A 53 -6.45 10.04 -9.66
C LYS A 53 -5.55 8.98 -10.29
N HIS A 54 -5.08 8.05 -9.47
CA HIS A 54 -4.32 6.90 -9.96
C HIS A 54 -5.34 5.96 -10.60
N ASN A 55 -5.14 5.55 -11.85
CA ASN A 55 -6.06 4.68 -12.57
C ASN A 55 -5.36 3.36 -12.87
N GLY A 56 -4.84 2.76 -11.82
CA GLY A 56 -3.99 1.59 -11.87
C GLY A 56 -4.74 0.33 -11.44
N ASN A 57 -4.50 -0.77 -12.14
CA ASN A 57 -5.05 -2.08 -11.79
C ASN A 57 -4.01 -2.89 -11.02
N LEU A 58 -4.40 -3.44 -9.87
CA LEU A 58 -3.59 -4.36 -9.07
C LEU A 58 -4.17 -5.78 -9.18
N SER A 59 -3.31 -6.78 -9.05
CA SER A 59 -3.76 -8.15 -8.84
C SER A 59 -4.06 -8.43 -7.37
N LEU A 60 -4.93 -9.40 -7.09
CA LEU A 60 -5.21 -9.83 -5.72
C LEU A 60 -3.95 -10.33 -5.01
N ASP A 61 -3.05 -11.01 -5.71
CA ASP A 61 -1.78 -11.49 -5.14
C ASP A 61 -0.90 -10.34 -4.63
N GLN A 62 -0.82 -9.24 -5.39
CA GLN A 62 -0.07 -8.06 -4.97
C GLN A 62 -0.69 -7.41 -3.73
N VAL A 63 -2.02 -7.41 -3.62
CA VAL A 63 -2.72 -6.91 -2.44
C VAL A 63 -2.41 -7.78 -1.21
N ILE A 64 -2.37 -9.10 -1.38
CA ILE A 64 -2.02 -10.05 -0.31
C ILE A 64 -0.56 -9.86 0.13
N GLU A 65 0.38 -9.69 -0.80
CA GLU A 65 1.79 -9.41 -0.47
C GLU A 65 1.92 -8.08 0.31
N ILE A 66 1.22 -7.03 -0.11
CA ILE A 66 1.21 -5.74 0.59
C ILE A 66 0.60 -5.90 2.00
N ALA A 67 -0.48 -6.68 2.12
CA ALA A 67 -1.12 -6.97 3.40
C ALA A 67 -0.17 -7.70 4.35
N ARG A 68 0.62 -8.67 3.88
CA ARG A 68 1.67 -9.34 4.67
C ARG A 68 2.73 -8.38 5.20
N VAL A 69 3.20 -7.46 4.37
CA VAL A 69 4.16 -6.42 4.80
C VAL A 69 3.55 -5.46 5.83
N MET A 70 2.25 -5.22 5.76
CA MET A 70 1.53 -4.37 6.72
C MET A 70 0.99 -5.09 7.95
N ARG A 71 0.94 -6.42 7.95
CA ARG A 71 0.47 -7.23 9.08
C ARG A 71 1.03 -6.84 10.44
N PRO A 72 2.35 -6.60 10.65
CA PRO A 72 2.88 -6.20 11.95
C PRO A 72 2.43 -4.82 12.43
N ARG A 73 1.77 -4.03 11.59
CA ARG A 73 1.27 -2.68 11.90
C ARG A 73 -0.25 -2.55 11.79
N SER A 74 -0.93 -3.60 11.32
CA SER A 74 -2.38 -3.64 11.25
C SER A 74 -2.95 -3.87 12.65
N GLY A 75 -4.07 -3.21 12.96
CA GLY A 75 -4.83 -3.44 14.19
C GLY A 75 -5.81 -4.61 14.08
N ALA A 76 -5.89 -5.26 12.91
CA ALA A 76 -6.87 -6.30 12.65
C ALA A 76 -6.50 -7.63 13.31
N VAL A 77 -7.47 -8.25 13.98
CA VAL A 77 -7.31 -9.58 14.60
C VAL A 77 -7.03 -10.65 13.54
N LEU A 78 -7.78 -10.65 12.44
CA LEU A 78 -7.68 -11.60 11.34
C LEU A 78 -6.93 -11.02 10.14
N PHE A 79 -6.25 -11.86 9.37
CA PHE A 79 -5.57 -11.46 8.14
C PHE A 79 -6.53 -10.89 7.09
N SER A 80 -7.74 -11.46 7.01
CA SER A 80 -8.83 -10.94 6.19
C SER A 80 -9.17 -9.47 6.51
N GLY A 81 -9.05 -9.05 7.77
CA GLY A 81 -9.20 -7.66 8.17
C GLY A 81 -8.09 -6.77 7.64
N THR A 82 -6.84 -7.23 7.68
CA THR A 82 -5.70 -6.50 7.11
C THR A 82 -5.84 -6.33 5.59
N VAL A 83 -6.33 -7.34 4.88
CA VAL A 83 -6.60 -7.23 3.43
C VAL A 83 -7.70 -6.20 3.15
N LYS A 84 -8.79 -6.19 3.93
CA LYS A 84 -9.85 -5.18 3.82
C LYS A 84 -9.33 -3.76 4.04
N GLU A 85 -8.42 -3.56 4.99
CA GLU A 85 -7.76 -2.26 5.20
C GLU A 85 -6.98 -1.82 3.95
N ILE A 86 -6.20 -2.73 3.35
CA ILE A 86 -5.43 -2.43 2.13
C ILE A 86 -6.36 -2.10 0.96
N LEU A 87 -7.43 -2.88 0.77
CA LEU A 87 -8.44 -2.64 -0.27
C LEU A 87 -9.14 -1.28 -0.09
N GLY A 88 -9.46 -0.90 1.15
CA GLY A 88 -10.01 0.43 1.44
C GLY A 88 -9.06 1.58 1.08
N THR A 89 -7.76 1.41 1.35
CA THR A 89 -6.76 2.37 0.86
C THR A 89 -6.60 2.38 -0.66
N ALA A 90 -6.76 1.24 -1.33
CA ALA A 90 -6.71 1.17 -2.80
C ALA A 90 -7.83 2.00 -3.44
N GLN A 91 -9.03 1.97 -2.86
CA GLN A 91 -10.15 2.82 -3.29
C GLN A 91 -9.84 4.31 -3.18
N SER A 92 -9.22 4.73 -2.07
CA SER A 92 -8.84 6.14 -1.83
C SER A 92 -7.74 6.62 -2.80
N VAL A 93 -6.88 5.72 -3.25
CA VAL A 93 -5.84 6.01 -4.25
C VAL A 93 -6.44 6.07 -5.67
N GLY A 94 -7.54 5.33 -5.90
CA GLY A 94 -8.24 5.25 -7.19
C GLY A 94 -7.97 3.95 -7.97
N CYS A 95 -7.38 2.95 -7.32
CA CYS A 95 -6.98 1.71 -7.97
C CYS A 95 -8.17 0.76 -8.15
N THR A 96 -8.15 0.00 -9.23
CA THR A 96 -8.99 -1.21 -9.39
C THR A 96 -8.18 -2.44 -8.98
N VAL A 97 -8.87 -3.49 -8.56
CA VAL A 97 -8.26 -4.79 -8.26
C VAL A 97 -8.96 -5.82 -9.14
N GLU A 98 -8.20 -6.54 -9.96
CA GLU A 98 -8.75 -7.50 -10.96
C GLU A 98 -9.84 -6.89 -11.87
N GLY A 99 -9.74 -5.59 -12.18
CA GLY A 99 -10.74 -4.88 -12.99
C GLY A 99 -12.06 -4.57 -12.29
N GLN A 100 -12.21 -4.95 -11.01
CA GLN A 100 -13.35 -4.64 -10.17
C GLN A 100 -13.05 -3.46 -9.22
N PRO A 101 -14.08 -2.71 -8.80
CA PRO A 101 -13.90 -1.71 -7.75
C PRO A 101 -13.58 -2.41 -6.42
N PRO A 102 -12.69 -1.83 -5.58
CA PRO A 102 -12.30 -2.46 -4.31
C PRO A 102 -13.46 -2.68 -3.33
N HIS A 103 -14.57 -1.95 -3.50
CA HIS A 103 -15.76 -2.07 -2.66
C HIS A 103 -16.44 -3.44 -2.84
N ASP A 104 -16.64 -3.87 -4.09
CA ASP A 104 -17.28 -5.16 -4.40
C ASP A 104 -16.45 -6.34 -3.88
N ILE A 105 -15.12 -6.21 -3.88
CA ILE A 105 -14.22 -7.22 -3.30
C ILE A 105 -14.32 -7.22 -1.77
N ILE A 106 -14.42 -6.06 -1.13
CA ILE A 106 -14.62 -5.98 0.33
C ILE A 106 -15.92 -6.67 0.73
N ASP A 107 -16.98 -6.46 -0.05
CA ASP A 107 -18.29 -7.10 0.17
C ASP A 107 -18.21 -8.61 -0.07
N GLY A 108 -17.54 -9.07 -1.14
CA GLY A 108 -17.28 -10.49 -1.36
C GLY A 108 -16.48 -11.16 -0.23
N VAL A 109 -15.53 -10.44 0.38
CA VAL A 109 -14.78 -10.93 1.56
C VAL A 109 -15.63 -10.85 2.85
N ASN A 110 -16.69 -10.04 2.90
CA ASN A 110 -17.66 -10.07 3.99
C ASN A 110 -18.64 -11.25 3.85
N ASP A 111 -19.06 -11.54 2.61
CA ASP A 111 -19.97 -12.64 2.28
C ASP A 111 -19.27 -14.02 2.31
N GLY A 112 -17.94 -14.04 2.43
CA GLY A 112 -17.14 -15.27 2.45
C GLY A 112 -16.98 -15.94 1.08
N SER A 113 -17.32 -15.24 -0.01
CA SER A 113 -17.16 -15.74 -1.38
C SER A 113 -15.72 -15.69 -1.89
N VAL A 114 -14.87 -14.88 -1.25
CA VAL A 114 -13.44 -14.80 -1.52
C VAL A 114 -12.67 -15.42 -0.36
N GLU A 115 -12.15 -16.63 -0.57
CA GLU A 115 -11.26 -17.28 0.39
C GLU A 115 -9.96 -16.47 0.50
N MET A 116 -9.74 -15.92 1.69
CA MET A 116 -8.51 -15.22 2.03
C MET A 116 -7.62 -16.19 2.81
N PRO A 117 -6.34 -16.32 2.45
CA PRO A 117 -5.41 -17.12 3.24
C PRO A 117 -5.30 -16.53 4.66
N ASP A 118 -5.20 -17.39 5.68
CA ASP A 118 -5.08 -16.97 7.08
C ASP A 118 -3.70 -16.36 7.44
N GLU A 119 -2.76 -16.31 6.47
CA GLU A 119 -1.34 -15.98 6.68
C GLU A 119 -0.79 -14.86 5.77
#